data_AF-A0A7W4BKB3-F1
#
_entry.id   AF-A0A7W4BKB3-F1
#
_cell.length_a   1.000
_cell.length_b   1.000
_cell.length_c   1.000
_cell.angle_alpha   90.00
_cell.angle_beta   90.00
_cell.angle_gamma   90.00
#
_symmetry.space_group_name_H-M   'P 1'
#
loop_
_entity.id
_entity.type
_entity.pdbx_description
1 polymer ?
#
loop_
_entity_poly.entity_id
_entity_poly.type
_entity_poly.pdbx_seq_one_letter_code
_entity_poly.pdbx_strand_id
1 'polypeptide(L)'
;MMALFSSQVTQLKSFKIRQRQQIIAIAVSMLTPMQKISLRIIKLVLLIPVFLSLAYVEGWLLLPALLLAGLSYPLLTTPVEIQFSKRYLRHAIKQFEQGE
;
A
#
# COMPACT_ATOMS: atom_id res chain seq x y z
N MET A 1 8.49 -3.16 -1.69
CA MET A 1 7.71 -4.22 -2.40
C MET A 1 6.23 -3.85 -2.20
N MET A 2 5.54 -3.10 -3.05
CA MET A 2 5.38 -3.17 -4.50
C MET A 2 5.52 -1.82 -5.22
N ALA A 3 6.16 -1.84 -6.40
CA ALA A 3 6.52 -0.66 -7.20
C ALA A 3 5.40 -0.10 -8.09
N LEU A 4 4.34 -0.89 -8.34
CA LEU A 4 3.43 -0.65 -9.47
C LEU A 4 2.64 0.65 -9.36
N PHE A 5 2.11 0.96 -8.16
CA PHE A 5 1.23 2.11 -7.97
C PHE A 5 1.95 3.44 -7.70
N SER A 6 3.24 3.41 -7.37
CA SER A 6 4.06 4.61 -7.17
C SER A 6 4.13 5.50 -8.44
N SER A 7 3.96 4.89 -9.61
CA SER A 7 3.95 5.57 -10.93
C SER A 7 2.74 6.49 -11.14
N GLN A 8 1.64 6.22 -10.43
CA GLN A 8 0.39 6.97 -10.55
C GLN A 8 0.41 8.29 -9.75
N VAL A 9 1.43 8.49 -8.92
CA VAL A 9 1.58 9.69 -8.12
C VAL A 9 2.38 10.73 -8.91
N THR A 10 1.70 11.75 -9.45
CA THR A 10 2.31 12.78 -10.30
C THR A 10 3.52 13.46 -9.66
N GLN A 11 3.50 13.68 -8.35
CA GLN A 11 4.59 14.31 -7.58
C GLN A 11 5.87 13.47 -7.50
N LEU A 12 5.79 12.16 -7.77
CA LEU A 12 6.91 11.23 -7.68
C LEU A 12 7.51 10.88 -9.06
N LYS A 13 6.93 11.38 -10.16
CA LYS A 13 7.33 10.99 -11.53
C LYS A 13 8.78 11.34 -11.87
N SER A 14 9.33 12.41 -11.31
CA SER A 14 10.73 12.83 -11.49
C SER A 14 11.76 11.89 -10.84
N PHE A 15 11.34 11.11 -9.84
CA PHE A 15 12.25 10.26 -9.06
C PHE A 15 12.36 8.85 -9.64
N LYS A 16 13.52 8.18 -9.46
CA LYS A 16 13.70 6.76 -9.81
C LYS A 16 12.83 5.87 -8.93
N ILE A 17 12.47 4.67 -9.41
CA ILE A 17 11.58 3.73 -8.69
C ILE A 17 12.01 3.49 -7.24
N ARG A 18 13.32 3.33 -7.00
CA ARG A 18 13.87 3.13 -5.64
C ARG A 18 13.66 4.35 -4.74
N GLN A 19 13.92 5.55 -5.26
CA GLN A 19 13.71 6.82 -4.57
C GLN A 19 12.22 7.03 -4.25
N ARG A 20 11.31 6.70 -5.19
CA ARG A 20 9.86 6.76 -4.95
C ARG A 20 9.44 5.92 -3.75
N GLN A 21 9.99 4.70 -3.61
CA GLN A 21 9.70 3.84 -2.47
C GLN A 21 10.24 4.40 -1.15
N GLN A 22 11.44 4.98 -1.16
CA GLN A 22 12.01 5.64 0.01
C GLN A 22 11.17 6.84 0.44
N ILE A 23 10.79 7.71 -0.49
CA ILE A 23 9.95 8.89 -0.22
C ILE A 23 8.58 8.46 0.32
N ILE A 24 7.95 7.42 -0.24
CA ILE A 24 6.69 6.88 0.29
C ILE A 24 6.88 6.33 1.72
N ALA A 25 7.98 5.63 1.99
CA ALA A 25 8.27 5.11 3.33
C ALA A 25 8.45 6.25 4.37
N ILE A 26 9.10 7.34 3.98
CA ILE A 26 9.21 8.55 4.80
C ILE A 26 7.82 9.18 5.01
N ALA A 27 7.02 9.31 3.95
CA ALA A 27 5.66 9.86 4.07
C ALA A 27 4.75 9.01 4.98
N VAL A 28 4.90 7.69 4.96
CA VAL A 28 4.16 6.76 5.84
C VAL A 28 4.67 6.84 7.28
N SER A 29 5.97 7.07 7.50
CA SER A 29 6.51 7.20 8.86
C SER A 29 5.96 8.45 9.56
N MET A 30 5.70 9.52 8.80
CA MET A 30 5.07 10.79 9.23
C MET A 30 3.59 10.67 9.63
N LEU A 31 2.93 9.53 9.37
CA LEU A 31 1.54 9.34 9.79
C LEU A 31 1.43 9.35 11.32
N THR A 32 0.43 10.07 11.82
CA THR A 32 0.08 10.07 13.24
C THR A 32 -0.37 8.66 13.70
N PRO A 33 -0.30 8.35 15.01
CA PRO A 33 -0.74 7.05 15.53
C PRO A 33 -2.17 6.69 15.11
N MET A 34 -3.10 7.66 15.19
CA MET A 34 -4.49 7.46 14.77
C MET A 34 -4.61 7.14 13.28
N GLN A 35 -3.88 7.84 12.41
CA GLN A 35 -3.87 7.55 10.98
C GLN A 35 -3.28 6.16 10.67
N LYS A 36 -2.26 5.71 11.40
CA LYS A 36 -1.70 4.36 11.26
C LYS A 36 -2.71 3.29 11.66
N ILE A 37 -3.48 3.53 12.72
CA ILE A 37 -4.57 2.66 13.14
C ILE A 37 -5.66 2.63 12.05
N SER A 38 -6.13 3.78 11.57
CA SER A 38 -7.13 3.84 10.50
C SER A 38 -6.66 3.12 9.23
N LEU A 39 -5.40 3.29 8.84
CA LEU A 39 -4.80 2.60 7.70
C LEU A 39 -4.87 1.07 7.87
N ARG A 40 -4.53 0.55 9.05
CA ARG A 40 -4.59 -0.89 9.35
C ARG A 40 -6.04 -1.40 9.37
N ILE A 41 -6.97 -0.65 9.97
CA ILE A 41 -8.39 -1.01 9.99
C ILE A 41 -8.93 -1.09 8.57
N ILE A 42 -8.68 -0.09 7.72
CA ILE A 42 -9.14 -0.10 6.32
C ILE A 42 -8.55 -1.29 5.57
N LYS A 43 -7.26 -1.57 5.74
CA LYS A 43 -6.63 -2.76 5.14
C LYS A 43 -7.31 -4.05 5.58
N LEU A 44 -7.61 -4.19 6.88
CA LEU A 44 -8.34 -5.36 7.40
C LEU A 44 -9.75 -5.46 6.81
N VAL A 45 -10.51 -4.37 6.81
CA VAL A 45 -11.88 -4.33 6.25
C VAL A 45 -11.90 -4.75 4.78
N LEU A 46 -10.90 -4.36 4.00
CA LEU A 46 -10.77 -4.78 2.59
C LEU A 46 -10.44 -6.27 2.43
N LEU A 47 -9.71 -6.85 3.38
CA LEU A 47 -9.30 -8.25 3.32
C LEU A 47 -10.37 -9.21 3.84
N ILE A 48 -11.18 -8.78 4.80
CA ILE A 48 -12.28 -9.60 5.36
C ILE A 48 -13.14 -10.24 4.27
N PRO A 49 -13.71 -9.52 3.29
CA PRO A 49 -14.54 -10.15 2.25
C PRO A 49 -13.75 -11.10 1.36
N VAL A 50 -12.46 -10.82 1.10
CA VAL A 50 -11.58 -11.71 0.32
C VAL A 50 -11.40 -13.04 1.07
N PHE A 51 -11.04 -12.99 2.35
CA PHE A 51 -10.87 -14.22 3.14
C PHE A 51 -12.21 -14.94 3.40
N LEU A 52 -13.31 -14.23 3.61
CA LEU A 52 -14.63 -14.83 3.73
C LEU A 52 -15.05 -15.56 2.45
N SER A 53 -14.73 -15.01 1.27
CA SER A 53 -15.04 -15.67 0.00
C SER A 53 -14.35 -17.04 -0.15
N LEU A 54 -13.16 -17.22 0.47
CA LEU A 54 -12.45 -18.49 0.45
C LEU A 54 -13.17 -19.58 1.25
N ALA A 55 -13.98 -19.23 2.25
CA ALA A 55 -14.73 -20.20 3.05
C ALA A 55 -15.79 -20.95 2.23
N TYR A 56 -16.20 -20.40 1.08
CA TYR A 56 -17.14 -21.04 0.14
C TYR A 56 -16.44 -21.88 -0.93
N VAL A 57 -15.10 -21.91 -0.95
CA VAL A 57 -14.32 -22.65 -1.94
C VAL A 57 -13.90 -23.99 -1.35
N GLU A 58 -14.39 -25.08 -1.94
CA GLU A 58 -14.13 -26.44 -1.45
C GLU A 58 -13.13 -27.20 -2.34
N GLY A 59 -12.47 -28.19 -1.72
CA GLY A 59 -11.59 -29.13 -2.41
C GLY A 59 -10.34 -28.48 -3.03
N TRP A 60 -9.86 -29.07 -4.13
CA TRP A 60 -8.62 -28.67 -4.80
C TRP A 60 -8.67 -27.27 -5.42
N LEU A 61 -9.87 -26.69 -5.60
CA LEU A 61 -10.07 -25.31 -6.06
C LEU A 61 -9.61 -24.26 -5.03
N LEU A 62 -9.42 -24.64 -3.77
CA LEU A 62 -8.92 -23.75 -2.73
C LEU A 62 -7.49 -23.28 -3.01
N LEU A 63 -6.64 -24.11 -3.61
CA LEU A 63 -5.25 -23.76 -3.93
C LEU A 63 -5.15 -22.56 -4.91
N PRO A 64 -5.78 -22.59 -6.10
CA PRO A 64 -5.76 -21.42 -6.98
C PRO A 64 -6.50 -20.21 -6.38
N ALA A 65 -7.58 -20.44 -5.62
CA ALA A 65 -8.29 -19.34 -4.93
C ALA A 65 -7.39 -18.64 -3.90
N LEU A 66 -6.60 -19.39 -3.14
CA LEU A 66 -5.65 -18.85 -2.17
C LEU A 66 -4.53 -18.06 -2.85
N LEU A 67 -4.03 -18.55 -4.00
CA LEU A 67 -3.07 -17.82 -4.84
C LEU A 67 -3.64 -16.47 -5.30
N LEU A 68 -4.88 -16.47 -5.81
CA LEU A 68 -5.56 -15.25 -6.24
C LEU A 68 -5.80 -14.28 -5.07
N ALA A 69 -6.18 -14.78 -3.89
CA ALA A 69 -6.32 -13.97 -2.68
C ALA A 69 -4.98 -13.35 -2.23
N GLY A 70 -3.89 -14.10 -2.32
CA GLY A 70 -2.54 -13.60 -2.04
C GLY A 70 -2.12 -12.48 -3.01
N LEU A 71 -2.44 -12.63 -4.30
CA LEU A 71 -2.15 -11.61 -5.33
C LEU A 71 -3.05 -10.38 -5.21
N SER A 72 -4.29 -10.53 -4.72
CA SER A 72 -5.20 -9.40 -4.51
C SER A 72 -4.82 -8.57 -3.29
N TYR A 73 -4.16 -9.15 -2.28
CA TYR A 73 -3.71 -8.44 -1.07
C TYR A 73 -2.98 -7.12 -1.36
N PRO A 74 -1.86 -7.10 -2.13
CA PRO A 74 -1.17 -5.85 -2.40
C PRO A 74 -1.96 -4.95 -3.35
N LEU A 75 -2.81 -5.51 -4.24
CA LEU A 75 -3.65 -4.74 -5.14
C LEU A 75 -4.66 -3.88 -4.37
N LEU A 76 -5.22 -4.42 -3.28
CA LEU A 76 -6.18 -3.74 -2.43
C LEU A 76 -5.51 -2.83 -1.40
N THR A 77 -4.41 -3.26 -0.80
CA THR A 77 -3.79 -2.54 0.34
C THR A 77 -2.86 -1.41 -0.07
N THR A 78 -2.15 -1.54 -1.21
CA THR A 78 -1.21 -0.53 -1.70
C THR A 78 -1.86 0.82 -2.07
N PRO A 79 -2.99 0.90 -2.79
CA PRO A 79 -3.60 2.19 -3.13
C PRO A 79 -4.05 2.97 -1.90
N VAL A 80 -4.51 2.28 -0.86
CA VAL A 80 -4.88 2.91 0.43
C VAL A 80 -3.66 3.56 1.07
N GLU A 81 -2.53 2.86 1.12
CA GLU A 81 -1.29 3.38 1.68
C GLU A 81 -0.75 4.58 0.90
N ILE A 82 -0.87 4.55 -0.44
CA ILE A 82 -0.54 5.70 -1.29
C ILE A 82 -1.47 6.88 -1.01
N GLN A 83 -2.76 6.64 -0.83
CA GLN A 83 -3.71 7.70 -0.54
C GLN A 83 -3.41 8.40 0.79
N PHE A 84 -3.04 7.65 1.83
CA PHE A 84 -2.62 8.22 3.11
C PHE A 84 -1.29 8.96 3.01
N SER A 85 -0.32 8.43 2.26
CA SER A 85 1.00 9.06 2.12
C SER A 85 0.97 10.35 1.28
N LYS A 86 0.04 10.52 0.35
CA LYS A 86 -0.13 11.75 -0.46
C LYS A 86 -0.15 13.03 0.39
N ARG A 87 -0.74 12.99 1.60
CA ARG A 87 -0.84 14.16 2.49
C ARG A 87 0.53 14.62 3.01
N TYR A 88 1.46 13.69 3.19
CA TYR A 88 2.80 13.94 3.74
C TYR A 88 3.88 13.96 2.66
N LEU A 89 3.52 13.69 1.41
CA LEU A 89 4.45 13.49 0.32
C LEU A 89 5.36 14.69 0.05
N ARG A 90 4.83 15.92 0.12
CA ARG A 90 5.66 17.14 -0.04
C ARG A 90 6.73 17.27 1.06
N HIS A 91 6.37 16.94 2.30
CA HIS A 91 7.30 16.97 3.43
C HIS A 91 8.34 15.86 3.30
N ALA A 92 7.92 14.68 2.88
CA ALA A 92 8.79 13.54 2.65
C ALA A 92 9.79 13.77 1.50
N ILE A 93 9.37 14.41 0.40
CA ILE A 93 10.27 14.80 -0.69
C ILE A 93 11.33 15.78 -0.18
N LYS A 94 10.90 16.83 0.53
CA LYS A 94 11.83 17.81 1.11
C LYS A 94 12.83 17.16 2.06
N GLN A 95 12.38 16.24 2.91
CA GLN A 95 13.27 15.52 3.81
C GLN A 95 14.23 14.58 3.06
N PHE A 96 13.76 13.94 1.98
CA PHE A 96 14.58 13.09 1.13
C PHE A 96 15.69 13.90 0.45
N GLU A 97 15.37 15.08 -0.10
CA GLU A 97 16.33 15.99 -0.75
C GLU A 97 17.29 16.69 0.22
N GLN A 98 16.94 16.80 1.51
CA GLN A 98 17.80 17.39 2.55
C GLN A 98 18.74 16.37 3.22
N GLY A 99 18.48 15.08 3.03
CA GLY A 99 19.26 13.97 3.62
C GLY A 99 20.13 13.22 2.62
N GLU A 100 20.07 13.55 1.33
CA GLU A 100 21.08 13.24 0.30
C GLU A 100 22.02 14.44 0.13
#